data_AF-A0A3T1D315-F1
#
_entry.id   AF-A0A3T1D315-F1
#
_cell.length_a   1.000
_cell.length_b   1.000
_cell.length_c   1.000
_cell.angle_alpha   90.00
_cell.angle_beta   90.00
_cell.angle_gamma   90.00
#
_symmetry.space_group_name_H-M   'P 1'
#
loop_
_entity.id
_entity.type
_entity.pdbx_description
1 polymer ?
#
loop_
_entity_poly.entity_id
_entity_poly.type
_entity_poly.pdbx_seq_one_letter_code
_entity_poly.pdbx_strand_id
1 'polypeptide(L)'
;MDIGRRIYYELATGNVIQDTGERSGSVIETTNEQDFETYVSLAERIPETVGCLQLEYGEYAQDFAECNGYRVDVSNDIHSLLFSHPDPNEPELPPIYRKPLSGEVAEVKEQQALMQAALDDLILGGGL
;
A
#
# COMPACT_ATOMS: atom_id res chain seq x y z
N MET A 1 -14.68 0.71 -17.51
CA MET A 1 -13.75 -0.24 -16.88
C MET A 1 -12.91 0.57 -15.91
N ASP A 2 -12.67 0.01 -14.74
CA ASP A 2 -11.91 0.69 -13.69
C ASP A 2 -10.67 -0.15 -13.41
N ILE A 3 -9.51 0.49 -13.49
CA ILE A 3 -8.20 -0.15 -13.42
C ILE A 3 -7.43 0.55 -12.30
N GLY A 4 -7.04 -0.23 -11.29
CA GLY A 4 -6.21 0.28 -10.21
C GLY A 4 -4.81 0.64 -10.70
N ARG A 5 -4.12 1.46 -9.91
CA ARG A 5 -2.78 1.92 -10.26
C ARG A 5 -1.75 0.79 -10.21
N ARG A 6 -0.71 0.92 -11.03
CA ARG A 6 0.53 0.13 -10.92
C ARG A 6 1.62 0.96 -10.30
N ILE A 7 2.27 0.38 -9.31
CA ILE A 7 3.45 0.93 -8.68
C ILE A 7 4.64 0.09 -9.10
N TYR A 8 5.50 0.67 -9.93
CA TYR A 8 6.80 0.12 -10.27
C TYR A 8 7.86 0.62 -9.28
N TYR A 9 8.70 -0.27 -8.79
CA TYR A 9 9.68 0.04 -7.76
C TYR A 9 10.96 -0.78 -7.94
N GLU A 10 12.06 -0.29 -7.38
CA GLU A 10 13.31 -1.03 -7.33
C GLU A 10 13.21 -2.19 -6.31
N LEU A 11 13.46 -3.42 -6.74
CA LEU A 11 13.43 -4.60 -5.86
C LEU A 11 14.44 -4.52 -4.71
N ALA A 12 15.58 -3.84 -4.95
CA ALA A 12 16.66 -3.75 -3.97
C ALA A 12 16.37 -2.75 -2.83
N THR A 13 15.57 -1.72 -3.08
CA THR A 13 15.41 -0.58 -2.16
C THR A 13 13.96 -0.28 -1.80
N GLY A 14 13.00 -0.74 -2.59
CA GLY A 14 11.59 -0.38 -2.45
C GLY A 14 11.26 1.04 -2.94
N ASN A 15 12.23 1.74 -3.55
CA ASN A 15 12.02 3.08 -4.09
C ASN A 15 11.08 3.02 -5.29
N VAL A 16 10.06 3.87 -5.28
CA VAL A 16 9.09 3.99 -6.38
C VAL A 16 9.77 4.63 -7.58
N ILE A 17 9.64 3.97 -8.74
CA ILE A 17 10.17 4.42 -10.03
C ILE A 17 9.06 5.09 -10.83
N GLN A 18 7.89 4.45 -10.89
CA GLN A 18 6.75 4.94 -11.67
C GLN A 18 5.43 4.55 -11.00
N ASP A 19 4.57 5.54 -10.79
CA ASP A 19 3.15 5.36 -10.47
C ASP A 19 2.35 5.65 -11.74
N THR A 20 1.53 4.71 -12.17
CA THR A 20 0.71 4.87 -13.38
C THR A 20 -0.63 5.57 -13.13
N GLY A 21 -0.99 5.78 -11.86
CA GLY A 21 -2.27 6.31 -11.42
C GLY A 21 -3.44 5.38 -11.72
N GLU A 22 -4.60 5.72 -11.16
CA GLU A 22 -5.84 4.99 -11.45
C GLU A 22 -6.44 5.46 -12.78
N ARG A 23 -7.11 4.53 -13.47
CA ARG A 23 -7.70 4.79 -14.79
C ARG A 23 -9.13 4.29 -14.83
N SER A 24 -10.06 5.10 -15.33
CA SER A 24 -11.47 4.74 -15.43
C SER A 24 -12.11 5.18 -16.75
N GLY A 25 -13.24 4.55 -17.11
CA GLY A 25 -13.99 4.85 -18.33
C GLY A 25 -13.57 3.98 -19.53
N SER A 26 -13.17 4.62 -20.63
CA SER A 26 -12.75 3.99 -21.89
C SER A 26 -11.25 3.68 -21.90
N VAL A 27 -10.82 2.90 -20.92
CA VAL A 27 -9.41 2.55 -20.69
C VAL A 27 -9.19 1.05 -20.93
N ILE A 28 -7.95 0.70 -21.27
CA ILE A 28 -7.50 -0.68 -21.49
C ILE A 28 -6.29 -0.89 -20.58
N GLU A 29 -6.23 -2.07 -19.97
CA GLU A 29 -5.09 -2.46 -19.14
C GLU A 29 -3.85 -2.66 -20.03
N THR A 30 -2.75 -1.98 -19.68
CA THR A 30 -1.46 -2.12 -20.35
C THR A 30 -0.76 -3.40 -19.90
N THR A 31 0.24 -3.90 -20.61
CA THR A 31 1.15 -4.92 -20.05
C THR A 31 2.38 -4.26 -19.43
N ASN A 32 3.17 -5.02 -18.66
CA ASN A 32 4.44 -4.51 -18.14
C ASN A 32 5.35 -4.07 -19.28
N GLU A 33 5.45 -4.83 -20.36
CA GLU A 33 6.29 -4.51 -21.51
C GLU A 33 5.87 -3.18 -22.15
N GLN A 34 4.55 -2.96 -22.30
CA GLN A 34 4.02 -1.70 -22.80
C GLN A 34 4.33 -0.52 -21.88
N ASP A 35 4.24 -0.71 -20.56
CA ASP A 35 4.58 0.32 -19.59
C ASP A 35 6.10 0.65 -19.65
N PHE A 36 6.97 -0.36 -19.78
CA PHE A 36 8.42 -0.16 -19.96
C PHE A 36 8.79 0.59 -21.25
N GLU A 37 8.03 0.41 -22.33
CA GLU A 37 8.19 1.18 -23.57
C GLU A 37 7.63 2.61 -23.46
N THR A 38 6.62 2.80 -22.61
CA THR A 38 5.89 4.08 -22.49
C THR A 38 6.59 5.05 -21.54
N TYR A 39 7.10 4.57 -20.40
CA TYR A 39 7.67 5.42 -19.36
C TYR A 39 9.20 5.45 -19.42
N VAL A 40 9.77 6.63 -19.65
CA VAL A 40 11.23 6.85 -19.68
C VAL A 40 11.90 6.39 -18.38
N SER A 41 11.25 6.60 -17.24
CA SER A 41 11.69 6.18 -15.91
C SER A 41 11.89 4.66 -15.80
N LEU A 42 11.13 3.87 -16.56
CA LEU A 42 11.24 2.41 -16.62
C LEU A 42 12.21 1.96 -17.72
N ALA A 43 12.24 2.66 -18.86
CA ALA A 43 13.12 2.35 -19.98
C ALA A 43 14.62 2.41 -19.61
N GLU A 44 14.99 3.22 -18.62
CA GLU A 44 16.36 3.34 -18.11
C GLU A 44 16.74 2.22 -17.12
N ARG A 45 15.83 1.29 -16.81
CA ARG A 45 16.02 0.23 -15.81
C ARG A 45 16.14 -1.14 -16.47
N ILE A 46 16.75 -2.08 -15.74
CA ILE A 46 16.78 -3.49 -16.12
C ILE A 46 15.47 -4.11 -15.63
N PRO A 47 14.63 -4.73 -16.48
CA PRO A 47 13.33 -5.25 -16.06
C PRO A 47 13.39 -6.21 -14.87
N GLU A 48 14.44 -7.01 -14.77
CA GLU A 48 14.66 -7.97 -13.67
C GLU A 48 14.94 -7.31 -12.31
N THR A 49 15.26 -6.01 -12.27
CA THR A 49 15.49 -5.26 -11.02
C THR A 49 14.28 -4.46 -10.57
N VAL A 50 13.19 -4.54 -11.32
CA VAL A 50 11.97 -3.76 -11.09
C VAL A 50 10.83 -4.68 -10.69
N GLY A 51 10.23 -4.41 -9.54
CA GLY A 51 8.98 -5.03 -9.12
C GLY A 51 7.78 -4.21 -9.59
N CYS A 52 6.62 -4.86 -9.65
CA CYS A 52 5.35 -4.21 -9.96
C CYS A 52 4.29 -4.65 -8.95
N LEU A 53 3.64 -3.70 -8.29
CA LEU A 53 2.41 -3.92 -7.52
C LEU A 53 1.23 -3.44 -8.35
N GLN A 54 0.30 -4.36 -8.66
CA GLN A 54 -0.99 -4.03 -9.25
C GLN A 54 -2.00 -3.91 -8.12
N LEU A 55 -2.55 -2.72 -7.93
CA LEU A 55 -3.61 -2.47 -6.94
C LEU A 55 -5.00 -2.64 -7.56
N GLU A 56 -6.00 -2.86 -6.72
CA GLU A 56 -7.40 -2.72 -7.11
C GLU A 56 -7.77 -1.24 -7.29
N TYR A 57 -8.82 -0.97 -8.08
CA TYR A 57 -9.31 0.39 -8.26
C TYR A 57 -9.84 0.94 -6.93
N GLY A 58 -9.31 2.10 -6.50
CA GLY A 58 -9.65 2.72 -5.22
C GLY A 58 -8.94 2.12 -4.00
N GLU A 59 -8.06 1.13 -4.18
CA GLU A 59 -7.27 0.57 -3.08
C GLU A 59 -6.31 1.64 -2.54
N TYR A 60 -6.37 1.87 -1.22
CA TYR A 60 -5.61 2.91 -0.52
C TYR A 60 -5.85 4.34 -1.04
N ALA A 61 -6.98 4.62 -1.71
CA ALA A 61 -7.25 5.93 -2.30
C ALA A 61 -7.13 7.09 -1.29
N GLN A 62 -7.58 6.86 -0.05
CA GLN A 62 -7.45 7.85 1.03
C GLN A 62 -5.98 8.05 1.44
N ASP A 63 -5.22 6.96 1.63
CA ASP A 63 -3.80 7.06 1.97
C ASP A 63 -3.02 7.80 0.89
N PHE A 64 -3.27 7.53 -0.40
CA PHE A 64 -2.65 8.27 -1.49
C PHE A 64 -3.04 9.75 -1.54
N ALA A 65 -4.24 10.11 -1.09
CA ALA A 65 -4.70 11.49 -1.06
C ALA A 65 -4.11 12.28 0.12
N GLU A 66 -3.84 11.62 1.24
CA GLU A 66 -3.44 12.26 2.50
C GLU A 66 -1.92 12.14 2.80
N CYS A 67 -1.21 11.21 2.13
CA CYS A 67 0.20 10.98 2.41
C CYS A 67 1.13 12.11 1.94
N ASN A 68 2.26 12.28 2.64
CA ASN A 68 3.39 13.07 2.18
C ASN A 68 4.28 12.32 1.18
N GLY A 69 4.18 11.00 1.19
CA GLY A 69 4.99 10.11 0.36
C GLY A 69 4.78 8.67 0.77
N TYR A 70 5.13 7.76 -0.14
CA TYR A 70 5.02 6.32 0.07
C TYR A 70 6.20 5.58 -0.55
N ARG A 71 6.41 4.34 -0.11
CA ARG A 71 7.45 3.43 -0.62
C ARG A 71 6.94 2.00 -0.58
N VAL A 72 7.66 1.09 -1.23
CA VAL A 72 7.37 -0.34 -1.14
C VAL A 72 8.26 -0.96 -0.07
N ASP A 73 7.68 -1.75 0.83
CA ASP A 73 8.43 -2.61 1.72
C ASP A 73 8.91 -3.85 0.97
N VAL A 74 10.23 -3.99 0.87
CA VAL A 74 10.92 -5.12 0.23
C VAL A 74 11.69 -5.98 1.25
N SER A 75 11.39 -5.83 2.54
CA SER A 75 12.06 -6.58 3.60
C SER A 75 11.67 -8.07 3.65
N ASN A 76 10.57 -8.45 3.01
CA ASN A 76 10.03 -9.80 2.93
C ASN A 76 9.70 -10.15 1.48
N ASP A 77 9.48 -11.43 1.17
CA ASP A 77 9.09 -11.88 -0.18
C ASP A 77 7.74 -11.31 -0.65
N ILE A 78 6.88 -10.89 0.30
CA ILE A 78 5.59 -10.26 0.03
C ILE A 78 5.76 -8.75 0.16
N HIS A 79 5.76 -8.07 -0.97
CA HIS A 79 5.92 -6.62 -1.02
C HIS A 79 4.60 -5.90 -0.77
N SER A 80 4.65 -4.81 -0.01
CA SER A 80 3.47 -4.01 0.34
C SER A 80 3.78 -2.52 0.41
N LEU A 81 2.75 -1.67 0.37
CA LEU A 81 2.95 -0.22 0.44
C LEU A 81 3.08 0.26 1.87
N LEU A 82 4.04 1.16 2.08
CA LEU A 82 4.17 1.95 3.28
C LEU A 82 3.91 3.42 2.97
N PHE A 83 3.05 4.05 3.76
CA PHE A 83 2.68 5.45 3.63
C PHE A 83 3.27 6.27 4.78
N SER A 84 3.67 7.50 4.47
CA SER A 84 4.02 8.51 5.45
C SER A 84 2.97 9.61 5.45
N HIS A 85 2.50 9.97 6.63
CA HIS A 85 1.44 10.96 6.83
C HIS A 85 2.00 12.14 7.62
N PRO A 86 1.64 13.39 7.29
CA PRO A 86 2.09 14.56 8.05
C PRO A 86 1.55 14.49 9.47
N ASP A 87 2.42 14.69 10.47
CA ASP A 87 1.95 15.02 11.81
C ASP A 87 1.73 16.54 11.88
N PRO A 88 0.48 17.03 11.97
CA PRO A 88 0.21 18.46 12.04
C PRO A 88 0.78 19.12 13.30
N ASN A 89 1.13 18.35 14.34
CA ASN A 89 1.73 18.86 15.57
C ASN A 89 3.26 18.86 15.51
N GLU A 90 3.87 18.03 14.66
CA GLU A 90 5.32 17.85 14.57
C GLU A 90 5.82 17.82 13.11
N PRO A 91 5.63 18.91 12.33
CA PRO A 91 5.91 18.94 10.90
C PRO A 91 7.40 18.85 10.53
N GLU A 92 8.30 19.09 11.49
CA GLU A 92 9.76 19.07 11.26
C GLU A 92 10.39 17.68 11.46
N LEU A 93 9.64 16.69 11.95
CA LEU A 93 10.16 15.34 12.11
C LEU A 93 10.29 14.63 10.76
N PRO A 94 11.30 13.74 10.61
CA PRO A 94 11.40 12.92 9.41
C PRO A 94 10.15 12.04 9.26
N PRO A 95 9.65 11.85 8.03
CA PRO A 95 8.44 11.08 7.78
C PRO A 95 8.60 9.63 8.24
N ILE A 96 7.64 9.16 9.05
CA ILE A 96 7.57 7.76 9.48
C ILE A 96 6.70 6.99 8.49
N TYR A 97 7.25 5.93 7.91
CA TYR A 97 6.55 5.07 6.96
C TYR A 97 5.92 3.88 7.69
N ARG A 98 4.60 3.71 7.53
CA ARG A 98 3.79 2.66 8.15
C ARG A 98 2.86 1.99 7.14
N LYS A 99 2.24 0.88 7.52
CA LYS A 99 1.23 0.19 6.69
C LYS A 99 0.06 1.14 6.36
N PRO A 100 -0.75 0.82 5.33
CA PRO A 100 -1.92 1.62 5.00
C PRO A 100 -2.91 1.68 6.17
N LEU A 101 -3.54 2.83 6.38
CA LEU A 101 -4.44 3.05 7.52
C LEU A 101 -5.61 2.07 7.53
N SER A 102 -6.13 1.71 6.36
CA SER A 102 -7.18 0.71 6.21
C SER A 102 -6.78 -0.67 6.77
N GLY A 103 -5.53 -1.08 6.55
CA GLY A 103 -4.97 -2.32 7.07
C GLY A 103 -4.79 -2.28 8.59
N GLU A 104 -4.24 -1.19 9.12
CA GLU A 104 -4.07 -1.03 10.57
C GLU A 104 -5.42 -1.07 11.31
N VAL A 105 -6.44 -0.39 10.77
CA VAL A 105 -7.79 -0.39 11.36
C VAL A 105 -8.42 -1.78 11.31
N ALA A 106 -8.18 -2.55 10.24
CA ALA A 106 -8.67 -3.92 10.13
C ALA A 106 -8.03 -4.83 11.20
N GLU A 107 -6.70 -4.79 11.34
CA GLU A 107 -5.96 -5.55 12.36
C GLU A 107 -6.41 -5.19 13.78
N VAL A 108 -6.59 -3.90 14.08
CA VAL A 108 -7.07 -3.43 15.39
C VAL A 108 -8.49 -3.91 15.69
N LYS A 109 -9.40 -3.88 14.71
CA LYS A 109 -10.77 -4.37 14.88
C LYS A 109 -10.81 -5.87 15.15
N GLU A 110 -9.96 -6.65 14.49
CA GLU A 110 -9.85 -8.09 14.73
C GLU A 110 -9.35 -8.37 16.16
N GLN A 111 -8.30 -7.69 16.61
CA GLN A 111 -7.81 -7.82 17.98
C GLN A 111 -8.87 -7.44 19.02
N GLN A 112 -9.65 -6.38 18.77
CA GLN A 112 -10.76 -5.99 19.66
C GLN A 112 -11.85 -7.07 19.71
N ALA A 113 -12.21 -7.66 18.57
CA ALA A 113 -13.20 -8.73 18.52
C ALA A 113 -12.74 -9.98 19.30
N LEU A 114 -11.47 -10.36 19.17
CA LEU A 114 -10.89 -11.48 19.92
C LEU A 114 -10.85 -11.20 21.42
N MET A 115 -10.43 -10.00 21.82
CA MET A 115 -10.41 -9.58 23.23
C MET A 115 -11.82 -9.60 23.82
N GLN A 116 -12.81 -9.13 23.07
CA GLN A 116 -14.20 -9.10 23.51
C GLN A 116 -14.77 -10.51 23.69
N ALA A 117 -14.48 -11.42 22.75
CA ALA A 117 -14.87 -12.83 22.88
C ALA A 117 -14.24 -13.51 24.11
N ALA A 118 -12.96 -13.23 24.40
CA ALA A 118 -12.29 -13.75 25.59
C ALA A 118 -12.87 -13.21 26.90
N LEU A 119 -13.26 -11.93 26.93
CA LEU A 119 -13.94 -11.33 28.08
C LEU A 119 -15.34 -11.92 28.29
N ASP A 120 -16.10 -12.11 27.21
CA ASP A 120 -17.43 -12.72 27.27
C ASP A 120 -17.36 -14.17 27.78
N ASP A 121 -16.36 -14.95 27.34
CA ASP A 121 -16.14 -16.32 27.84
C ASP A 121 -15.77 -16.34 29.34
N LEU A 122 -14.96 -15.38 29.81
CA LEU A 122 -14.65 -15.26 31.24
C LEU A 122 -15.88 -14.89 32.08
N ILE A 123 -16.71 -13.97 31.57
CA ILE A 123 -17.95 -13.53 32.24
C ILE A 123 -18.98 -14.67 32.27
N LEU A 124 -19.11 -15.45 31.20
CA LEU A 124 -20.06 -16.56 31.10
C LEU A 124 -19.56 -17.84 31.79
N GLY A 125 -18.25 -18.09 31.77
CA GLY A 125 -17.60 -19.25 32.39
C GLY A 125 -17.36 -19.13 33.90
N GLY A 126 -17.36 -17.91 34.45
CA GLY A 126 -17.24 -17.64 35.89
C GLY A 126 -18.53 -17.82 36.70
N GLY A 127 -19.64 -18.21 36.07
CA GLY A 127 -20.95 -18.41 36.68
C GLY A 127 -21.33 -19.87 36.89
N LEU A 128 -20.52 -20.64 37.63
CA LEU A 128 -20.89 -21.96 38.19
C LEU A 128 -20.30 -22.14 39.60
#